data_AF-A0A6V7ULA8-F1
#
_entry.id   AF-A0A6V7ULA8-F1
#
_cell.length_a   1.000
_cell.length_b   1.000
_cell.length_c   1.000
_cell.angle_alpha   90.00
_cell.angle_beta   90.00
_cell.angle_gamma   90.00
#
_symmetry.space_group_name_H-M   'P 1'
#
loop_
_entity.id
_entity.type
_entity.pdbx_description
1 polymer ?
#
loop_
_entity_poly.entity_id
_entity_poly.type
_entity_poly.pdbx_seq_one_letter_code
_entity_poly.pdbx_strand_id
1 'polypeptide(L)'
;MAIFLTSTLLIISMTFIPLTEGMEKGNQSGSKNASGPSAGPCKIGKLENPYPNLLKLQHQTLPSKEDKANMLKVTSKTKDLQNTKIILEVGGIRCEASIKNTKGEECKIPSKEIKKGPQSGTLIFSYAEGKEVVVPFKDVHLFNANVCEIVLEKYDINKNILDFILNGFALKVVPDEKKC
;
A
#
# COMPACT_ATOMS: atom_id res chain seq x y z
N MET A 1 15.52 12.51 65.25
CA MET A 1 14.16 12.34 64.68
C MET A 1 14.02 13.34 63.54
N ALA A 2 13.51 13.05 62.36
CA ALA A 2 12.92 11.86 61.78
C ALA A 2 13.20 11.88 60.26
N ILE A 3 13.28 10.69 59.67
CA ILE A 3 13.36 10.47 58.22
C ILE A 3 11.98 10.83 57.64
N PHE A 4 11.92 11.71 56.64
CA PHE A 4 10.70 11.94 55.87
C PHE A 4 10.75 11.14 54.57
N LEU A 5 10.20 9.93 54.64
CA LEU A 5 9.63 9.19 53.52
C LEU A 5 8.20 9.71 53.32
N THR A 6 7.90 10.31 52.18
CA THR A 6 6.52 10.48 51.73
C THR A 6 6.29 9.66 50.48
N SER A 7 5.88 8.42 50.73
CA SER A 7 5.21 7.55 49.79
C SER A 7 4.06 8.27 49.11
N THR A 8 3.98 8.19 47.79
CA THR A 8 2.70 8.29 47.07
C THR A 8 2.36 6.92 46.53
N LEU A 9 1.41 6.31 47.21
CA LEU A 9 0.67 5.13 46.79
C LEU A 9 -0.61 5.62 46.11
N LEU A 10 -0.92 5.18 44.89
CA LEU A 10 -2.31 4.99 44.49
C LEU A 10 -2.46 3.92 43.40
N ILE A 11 -3.28 2.95 43.76
CA ILE A 11 -3.66 1.69 43.10
C ILE A 11 -4.83 1.95 42.12
N ILE A 12 -5.08 0.98 41.22
CA ILE A 12 -6.38 0.49 40.69
C ILE A 12 -6.31 0.45 39.14
N SER A 13 -6.61 -0.63 38.40
CA SER A 13 -6.96 -2.04 38.63
C SER A 13 -7.26 -2.69 37.26
N MET A 14 -7.36 -4.02 37.23
CA MET A 14 -8.04 -4.84 36.19
C MET A 14 -7.26 -5.17 34.91
N THR A 15 -6.41 -6.19 35.01
CA THR A 15 -6.18 -7.14 33.93
C THR A 15 -7.47 -7.90 33.62
N PHE A 16 -8.00 -7.70 32.41
CA PHE A 16 -9.09 -8.54 31.90
C PHE A 16 -8.53 -9.90 31.49
N ILE A 17 -9.14 -10.93 32.06
CA ILE A 17 -9.09 -12.32 31.62
C ILE A 17 -10.06 -12.47 30.43
N PRO A 18 -9.66 -13.12 29.34
CA PRO A 18 -10.60 -13.96 28.60
C PRO A 18 -10.28 -15.43 28.83
N LEU A 19 -11.11 -16.07 29.66
CA LEU A 19 -11.39 -17.50 29.59
C LEU A 19 -12.23 -17.68 28.32
N THR A 20 -11.72 -18.44 27.36
CA THR A 20 -12.57 -19.08 26.36
C THR A 20 -12.47 -20.58 26.61
N GLU A 21 -13.41 -21.07 27.41
CA GLU A 21 -13.76 -22.48 27.47
C GLU A 21 -14.54 -22.84 26.20
N GLY A 22 -14.19 -23.96 25.58
CA GLY A 22 -14.85 -24.45 24.38
C GLY A 22 -14.19 -25.67 23.74
N MET A 23 -13.64 -26.58 24.55
CA MET A 23 -13.38 -27.95 24.11
C MET A 23 -14.68 -28.74 24.28
N GLU A 24 -15.41 -28.97 23.18
CA GLU A 24 -16.30 -30.13 23.08
C GLU A 24 -15.80 -31.06 21.97
N LYS A 25 -15.36 -32.25 22.38
CA LYS A 25 -15.23 -33.44 21.53
C LYS A 25 -16.63 -34.04 21.35
N GLY A 26 -17.04 -34.31 20.11
CA GLY A 26 -18.15 -35.24 19.87
C GLY A 26 -18.84 -35.07 18.52
N ASN A 27 -18.77 -36.10 17.68
CA ASN A 27 -19.41 -36.22 16.37
C ASN A 27 -20.88 -35.79 16.32
N GLN A 28 -21.24 -34.98 15.32
CA GLN A 28 -22.49 -35.15 14.58
C GLN A 28 -22.36 -34.60 13.15
N SER A 29 -22.55 -35.50 12.19
CA SER A 29 -22.78 -35.21 10.78
C SER A 29 -24.04 -34.35 10.65
N GLY A 30 -23.95 -33.26 9.88
CA GLY A 30 -25.07 -32.34 9.69
C GLY A 30 -24.71 -31.23 8.71
N SER A 31 -24.83 -31.53 7.42
CA SER A 31 -24.86 -30.57 6.32
C SER A 31 -25.66 -29.31 6.67
N LYS A 32 -24.98 -28.16 6.78
CA LYS A 32 -25.57 -26.84 6.59
C LYS A 32 -24.56 -25.94 5.89
N ASN A 33 -24.97 -25.42 4.74
CA ASN A 33 -24.28 -24.40 3.96
C ASN A 33 -23.71 -23.31 4.86
N ALA A 34 -22.38 -23.22 4.93
CA ALA A 34 -21.72 -22.08 5.53
C ALA A 34 -21.84 -20.90 4.56
N SER A 35 -22.81 -20.05 4.85
CA SER A 35 -22.94 -18.66 4.42
C SER A 35 -21.57 -17.97 4.35
N GLY A 36 -21.37 -17.27 3.23
CA GLY A 36 -20.09 -16.80 2.71
C GLY A 36 -19.23 -15.93 3.65
N PRO A 37 -17.95 -15.76 3.30
CA PRO A 37 -17.03 -15.02 4.13
C PRO A 37 -17.48 -13.56 4.22
N SER A 38 -17.63 -13.10 5.47
CA SER A 38 -17.59 -11.68 5.82
C SER A 38 -16.24 -11.12 5.33
N ALA A 39 -16.23 -10.55 4.13
CA ALA A 39 -15.04 -10.03 3.49
C ALA A 39 -14.64 -8.72 4.17
N GLY A 40 -13.66 -8.78 5.07
CA GLY A 40 -12.89 -7.59 5.45
C GLY A 40 -12.23 -6.96 4.20
N PRO A 41 -11.81 -5.69 4.26
CA PRO A 41 -11.23 -5.02 3.10
C PRO A 41 -10.00 -5.78 2.63
N CYS A 42 -10.01 -6.20 1.37
CA CYS A 42 -8.92 -6.98 0.80
C CYS A 42 -7.62 -6.17 0.82
N LYS A 43 -6.61 -6.70 1.50
CA LYS A 43 -5.30 -6.04 1.67
C LYS A 43 -4.41 -6.18 0.44
N ILE A 44 -4.82 -6.99 -0.54
CA ILE A 44 -4.06 -7.25 -1.77
C ILE A 44 -4.87 -6.77 -2.97
N GLY A 45 -4.30 -5.84 -3.72
CA GLY A 45 -4.85 -5.34 -4.97
C GLY A 45 -4.10 -5.87 -6.19
N LYS A 46 -4.72 -5.76 -7.36
CA LYS A 46 -4.07 -5.97 -8.66
C LYS A 46 -4.15 -4.69 -9.49
N LEU A 47 -3.13 -4.46 -10.32
CA LEU A 47 -3.15 -3.40 -11.32
C LEU A 47 -4.01 -3.82 -12.49
N GLU A 48 -5.01 -3.02 -12.82
CA GLU A 48 -5.74 -3.09 -14.07
C GLU A 48 -5.48 -1.84 -14.89
N ASN A 49 -5.18 -2.03 -16.16
CA ASN A 49 -5.20 -0.95 -17.13
C ASN A 49 -6.62 -0.87 -17.71
N PRO A 50 -7.39 0.19 -17.43
CA PRO A 50 -8.74 0.34 -17.98
C PRO A 50 -8.74 0.49 -19.50
N TYR A 51 -7.57 0.73 -20.11
CA TYR A 51 -7.37 0.84 -21.55
C TYR A 51 -6.30 -0.15 -22.03
N PRO A 52 -6.66 -1.43 -22.28
CA PRO A 52 -5.69 -2.48 -22.66
C PRO A 52 -4.87 -2.15 -23.91
N ASN A 53 -5.37 -1.28 -24.80
CA ASN A 53 -4.66 -0.83 -26.00
C ASN A 53 -3.53 0.18 -25.73
N LEU A 54 -3.38 0.68 -24.49
CA LEU A 54 -2.23 1.50 -24.09
C LEU A 54 -0.98 0.66 -23.81
N LEU A 55 -1.03 -0.68 -23.82
CA LEU A 55 0.12 -1.59 -23.60
C LEU A 55 1.33 -1.39 -24.55
N LYS A 56 1.23 -0.52 -25.56
CA LYS A 56 2.39 0.07 -26.28
C LYS A 56 3.14 1.16 -25.48
N LEU A 57 2.90 1.18 -24.18
CA LEU A 57 3.37 2.07 -23.13
C LEU A 57 4.90 2.03 -22.89
N GLN A 58 5.59 1.04 -23.47
CA GLN A 58 7.05 0.89 -23.38
C GLN A 58 7.83 1.93 -24.20
N HIS A 59 7.19 2.68 -25.12
CA HIS A 59 7.92 3.52 -26.09
C HIS A 59 8.18 4.98 -25.68
N GLN A 60 7.65 5.48 -24.56
CA GLN A 60 7.82 6.89 -24.17
C GLN A 60 8.57 7.13 -22.86
N THR A 61 9.04 6.07 -22.20
CA THR A 61 9.84 6.24 -20.97
C THR A 61 11.27 6.63 -21.33
N LEU A 62 11.69 7.80 -20.86
CA LEU A 62 13.09 8.22 -20.97
C LEU A 62 13.93 7.43 -19.94
N PRO A 63 15.13 6.96 -20.31
CA PRO A 63 16.00 6.26 -19.39
C PRO A 63 16.42 7.18 -18.23
N SER A 64 16.53 6.60 -17.03
CA SER A 64 17.12 7.29 -15.88
C SER A 64 18.59 7.62 -16.13
N LYS A 65 19.01 8.82 -15.76
CA LYS A 65 20.41 9.27 -15.77
C LYS A 65 21.13 8.77 -14.52
N GLU A 66 22.42 8.45 -14.65
CA GLU A 66 23.23 7.87 -13.55
C GLU A 66 23.64 8.87 -12.49
N ASP A 67 23.82 10.13 -12.90
CA ASP A 67 24.22 11.27 -12.08
C ASP A 67 23.07 11.92 -11.31
N LYS A 68 21.84 11.39 -11.48
CA LYS A 68 20.65 11.93 -10.83
C LYS A 68 20.01 10.90 -9.93
N ALA A 69 19.58 11.38 -8.76
CA ALA A 69 18.78 10.59 -7.86
C ALA A 69 17.41 10.29 -8.46
N ASN A 70 16.88 9.11 -8.14
CA ASN A 70 15.53 8.74 -8.55
C ASN A 70 14.54 9.33 -7.54
N MET A 71 13.41 9.82 -8.02
CA MET A 71 12.43 10.53 -7.20
C MET A 71 11.09 9.81 -7.28
N LEU A 72 10.43 9.60 -6.14
CA LEU A 72 9.01 9.23 -6.08
C LEU A 72 8.21 10.48 -5.75
N LYS A 73 7.36 10.90 -6.67
CA LYS A 73 6.49 12.06 -6.51
C LYS A 73 5.05 11.60 -6.44
N VAL A 74 4.36 11.99 -5.38
CA VAL A 74 2.95 11.63 -5.18
C VAL A 74 2.14 12.90 -5.02
N THR A 75 1.05 12.98 -5.78
CA THR A 75 0.08 14.07 -5.68
C THR A 75 -1.34 13.50 -5.69
N SER A 76 -2.32 14.33 -5.35
CA SER A 76 -3.73 13.94 -5.38
C SER A 76 -4.59 15.01 -6.03
N LYS A 77 -5.52 14.61 -6.89
CA LYS A 77 -6.58 15.47 -7.45
C LYS A 77 -7.79 15.60 -6.54
N THR A 78 -7.91 14.75 -5.52
CA THR A 78 -9.00 14.79 -4.53
C THR A 78 -8.49 15.16 -3.13
N LYS A 79 -9.36 15.80 -2.34
CA LYS A 79 -9.09 16.12 -0.94
C LYS A 79 -9.12 14.88 -0.04
N ASP A 80 -9.87 13.86 -0.42
CA ASP A 80 -10.11 12.68 0.42
C ASP A 80 -8.88 11.78 0.55
N LEU A 81 -7.92 11.92 -0.37
CA LEU A 81 -6.69 11.13 -0.40
C LEU A 81 -5.47 11.89 0.12
N GLN A 82 -5.60 13.12 0.62
CA GLN A 82 -4.47 13.99 1.01
C GLN A 82 -3.56 13.42 2.11
N ASN A 83 -4.06 12.47 2.90
CA ASN A 83 -3.29 11.78 3.93
C ASN A 83 -2.68 10.46 3.45
N THR A 84 -2.81 10.14 2.16
CA THR A 84 -2.28 8.90 1.59
C THR A 84 -0.75 8.95 1.52
N LYS A 85 -0.13 7.86 1.94
CA LYS A 85 1.27 7.54 1.74
C LYS A 85 1.38 6.44 0.71
N ILE A 86 2.37 6.55 -0.18
CA ILE A 86 2.69 5.51 -1.14
C ILE A 86 4.11 5.03 -0.84
N ILE A 87 4.26 3.72 -0.74
CA ILE A 87 5.56 3.06 -0.61
C ILE A 87 5.80 2.28 -1.89
N LEU A 88 6.90 2.59 -2.56
CA LEU A 88 7.42 1.84 -3.69
C LEU A 88 8.53 0.92 -3.19
N GLU A 89 8.40 -0.38 -3.43
CA GLU A 89 9.44 -1.36 -3.14
C GLU A 89 9.94 -2.02 -4.44
N VAL A 90 11.23 -1.89 -4.72
CA VAL A 90 11.91 -2.50 -5.88
C VAL A 90 13.22 -3.11 -5.41
N GLY A 91 13.42 -4.41 -5.67
CA GLY A 91 14.67 -5.10 -5.30
C GLY A 91 14.99 -5.03 -3.80
N GLY A 92 13.96 -5.04 -2.94
CA GLY A 92 14.10 -4.92 -1.49
C GLY A 92 14.36 -3.51 -0.97
N ILE A 93 14.41 -2.50 -1.85
CA ILE A 93 14.61 -1.10 -1.47
C ILE A 93 13.25 -0.41 -1.41
N ARG A 94 12.94 0.18 -0.26
CA ARG A 94 11.69 0.90 -0.01
C ARG A 94 11.90 2.41 -0.17
N CYS A 95 11.00 3.04 -0.92
CA CYS A 95 10.92 4.48 -1.10
C CYS A 95 9.50 4.93 -0.73
N GLU A 96 9.37 5.78 0.27
CA GLU A 96 8.09 6.30 0.76
C GLU A 96 7.91 7.74 0.32
N ALA A 97 6.72 8.08 -0.17
CA ALA A 97 6.32 9.46 -0.44
C ALA A 97 4.91 9.72 0.09
N SER A 98 4.73 10.92 0.63
CA SER A 98 3.43 11.43 1.06
C SER A 98 3.01 12.60 0.18
N ILE A 99 1.70 12.72 -0.05
CA ILE A 99 1.12 13.84 -0.80
C ILE A 99 1.44 15.19 -0.17
N LYS A 100 1.68 15.23 1.15
CA LYS A 100 2.10 16.45 1.86
C LYS A 100 3.46 16.98 1.38
N ASN A 101 4.31 16.11 0.80
CA ASN A 101 5.57 16.51 0.18
C ASN A 101 5.48 16.43 -1.36
N THR A 102 4.97 17.50 -1.96
CA THR A 102 4.79 17.60 -3.42
C THR A 102 6.08 17.73 -4.22
N LYS A 103 7.22 18.00 -3.56
CA LYS A 103 8.55 18.07 -4.21
C LYS A 103 9.09 16.68 -4.59
N GLY A 104 8.44 15.62 -4.11
CA GLY A 104 8.89 14.25 -4.26
C GLY A 104 9.94 13.87 -3.24
N GLU A 105 10.04 12.58 -2.98
CA GLU A 105 11.01 11.98 -2.07
C GLU A 105 12.09 11.27 -2.86
N GLU A 106 13.33 11.42 -2.40
CA GLU A 106 14.48 10.77 -3.04
C GLU A 106 14.47 9.27 -2.75
N CYS A 107 14.35 8.48 -3.82
CA CYS A 107 14.48 7.05 -3.78
C CYS A 107 15.94 6.65 -3.95
N LYS A 108 16.49 6.03 -2.92
CA LYS A 108 17.81 5.37 -2.95
C LYS A 108 17.83 4.08 -3.77
N ILE A 109 16.92 3.93 -4.74
CA ILE A 109 16.94 2.82 -5.69
C ILE A 109 18.11 3.09 -6.66
N PRO A 110 19.13 2.22 -6.73
CA PRO A 110 20.28 2.42 -7.59
C PRO A 110 19.85 2.56 -9.05
N SER A 111 20.36 3.57 -9.76
CA SER A 111 20.02 3.79 -11.18
C SER A 111 20.34 2.57 -12.06
N LYS A 112 21.31 1.74 -11.68
CA LYS A 112 21.58 0.45 -12.33
C LYS A 112 20.40 -0.54 -12.28
N GLU A 113 19.62 -0.57 -11.20
CA GLU A 113 18.45 -1.46 -11.09
C GLU A 113 17.30 -0.97 -11.98
N ILE A 114 17.18 0.35 -12.16
CA ILE A 114 16.16 0.96 -13.02
C ILE A 114 16.53 0.84 -14.51
N LYS A 115 17.82 0.90 -14.83
CA LYS A 115 18.32 0.75 -16.21
C LYS A 115 18.26 -0.67 -16.75
N LYS A 116 18.11 -1.70 -15.91
CA LYS A 116 18.00 -3.11 -16.35
C LYS A 116 16.73 -3.41 -17.15
N GLY A 117 15.85 -2.43 -17.36
CA GLY A 117 14.60 -2.58 -18.08
C GLY A 117 13.42 -2.63 -17.12
N PRO A 118 12.30 -3.25 -17.52
CA PRO A 118 11.10 -3.32 -16.71
C PRO A 118 11.37 -3.84 -15.29
N GLN A 119 10.79 -3.19 -14.27
CA GLN A 119 10.96 -3.58 -12.88
C GLN A 119 9.80 -4.44 -12.39
N SER A 120 10.11 -5.26 -11.38
CA SER A 120 9.11 -5.98 -10.58
C SER A 120 9.25 -5.57 -9.12
N GLY A 121 8.14 -5.55 -8.41
CA GLY A 121 8.11 -5.04 -7.04
C GLY A 121 6.69 -4.84 -6.53
N THR A 122 6.54 -3.92 -5.59
CA THR A 122 5.28 -3.68 -4.91
C THR A 122 5.01 -2.18 -4.73
N LEU A 123 3.77 -1.76 -5.00
CA LEU A 123 3.24 -0.48 -4.57
C LEU A 123 2.32 -0.70 -3.36
N ILE A 124 2.54 0.04 -2.28
CA ILE A 124 1.72 -0.04 -1.08
C ILE A 124 1.03 1.31 -0.89
N PHE A 125 -0.30 1.30 -0.89
CA PHE A 125 -1.12 2.48 -0.69
C PHE A 125 -1.64 2.47 0.75
N SER A 126 -1.17 3.41 1.57
CA SER A 126 -1.60 3.59 2.96
C SER A 126 -2.49 4.84 3.06
N TYR A 127 -3.80 4.66 3.07
CA TYR A 127 -4.81 5.73 3.00
C TYR A 127 -5.45 6.06 4.36
N ALA A 128 -5.29 5.20 5.36
CA ALA A 128 -5.66 5.45 6.77
C ALA A 128 -4.80 4.59 7.70
N GLU A 129 -4.74 4.93 8.98
CA GLU A 129 -3.97 4.17 9.98
C GLU A 129 -4.39 2.68 9.97
N GLY A 130 -3.44 1.80 9.66
CA GLY A 130 -3.65 0.35 9.56
C GLY A 130 -4.40 -0.14 8.31
N LYS A 131 -4.78 0.75 7.37
CA LYS A 131 -5.39 0.38 6.09
C LYS A 131 -4.40 0.54 4.95
N GLU A 132 -3.88 -0.60 4.52
CA GLU A 132 -2.92 -0.71 3.42
C GLU A 132 -3.48 -1.61 2.33
N VAL A 133 -3.27 -1.20 1.08
CA VAL A 133 -3.47 -2.05 -0.09
C VAL A 133 -2.12 -2.30 -0.74
N VAL A 134 -1.73 -3.56 -0.79
CA VAL A 134 -0.48 -4.06 -1.35
C VAL A 134 -0.73 -4.48 -2.79
N VAL A 135 -0.02 -3.87 -3.73
CA VAL A 135 -0.21 -4.07 -5.17
C VAL A 135 1.10 -4.54 -5.78
N PRO A 136 1.30 -5.86 -5.95
CA PRO A 136 2.45 -6.37 -6.66
C PRO A 136 2.37 -5.99 -8.15
N PHE A 137 3.50 -5.66 -8.75
CA PHE A 137 3.63 -5.43 -10.18
C PHE A 137 4.82 -6.21 -10.74
N LYS A 138 4.74 -6.52 -12.03
CA LYS A 138 5.77 -7.23 -12.76
C LYS A 138 5.97 -6.58 -14.12
N ASP A 139 7.23 -6.48 -14.54
CA ASP A 139 7.64 -6.00 -15.86
C ASP A 139 7.07 -4.59 -16.20
N VAL A 140 7.13 -3.65 -15.25
CA VAL A 140 6.64 -2.27 -15.40
C VAL A 140 7.80 -1.27 -15.45
N HIS A 141 7.75 -0.29 -16.37
CA HIS A 141 8.65 0.86 -16.35
C HIS A 141 8.12 1.95 -15.42
N LEU A 142 8.61 1.98 -14.18
CA LEU A 142 8.13 2.91 -13.16
C LEU A 142 8.74 4.30 -13.23
N PHE A 143 9.93 4.44 -13.81
CA PHE A 143 10.64 5.70 -13.85
C PHE A 143 10.69 6.26 -15.27
N ASN A 144 10.37 7.54 -15.39
CA ASN A 144 10.57 8.35 -16.59
C ASN A 144 11.57 9.46 -16.26
N ALA A 145 12.76 9.43 -16.87
CA ALA A 145 13.85 10.38 -16.62
C ALA A 145 14.16 10.57 -15.11
N ASN A 146 14.34 9.47 -14.37
CA ASN A 146 14.55 9.40 -12.91
C ASN A 146 13.33 9.70 -12.03
N VAL A 147 12.16 10.03 -12.57
CA VAL A 147 10.98 10.34 -11.77
C VAL A 147 9.92 9.24 -11.92
N CYS A 148 9.43 8.73 -10.80
CA CYS A 148 8.19 7.96 -10.72
C CYS A 148 7.11 8.92 -10.19
N GLU A 149 6.23 9.39 -11.07
CA GLU A 149 5.14 10.29 -10.71
C GLU A 149 3.84 9.53 -10.59
N ILE A 150 3.20 9.60 -9.42
CA ILE A 150 1.90 9.02 -9.13
C ILE A 150 0.93 10.15 -8.79
N VAL A 151 -0.19 10.22 -9.51
CA VAL A 151 -1.29 11.16 -9.24
C VAL A 151 -2.53 10.37 -8.85
N LEU A 152 -2.94 10.45 -7.60
CA LEU A 152 -4.17 9.82 -7.14
C LEU A 152 -5.38 10.61 -7.64
N GLU A 153 -6.35 9.95 -8.27
CA GLU A 153 -7.51 10.62 -8.83
C GLU A 153 -8.75 10.43 -7.96
N LYS A 154 -9.14 9.18 -7.73
CA LYS A 154 -10.41 8.85 -7.08
C LYS A 154 -10.34 7.51 -6.37
N TYR A 155 -10.99 7.39 -5.21
CA TYR A 155 -11.19 6.13 -4.52
C TYR A 155 -12.70 5.84 -4.38
N ASP A 156 -13.15 4.68 -4.87
CA ASP A 156 -14.49 4.16 -4.64
C ASP A 156 -14.46 3.23 -3.44
N ILE A 157 -14.93 3.72 -2.29
CA ILE A 157 -14.93 2.97 -1.03
C ILE A 157 -15.84 1.74 -1.07
N ASN A 158 -16.90 1.75 -1.87
CA ASN A 158 -17.84 0.65 -1.95
C ASN A 158 -17.26 -0.52 -2.75
N LYS A 159 -16.47 -0.20 -3.78
CA LYS A 159 -15.82 -1.19 -4.65
C LYS A 159 -14.37 -1.48 -4.26
N ASN A 160 -13.80 -0.72 -3.34
CA ASN A 160 -12.36 -0.70 -3.01
C ASN A 160 -11.47 -0.52 -4.26
N ILE A 161 -11.86 0.40 -5.14
CA ILE A 161 -11.15 0.71 -6.39
C ILE A 161 -10.45 2.05 -6.27
N LEU A 162 -9.14 2.09 -6.55
CA LEU A 162 -8.34 3.32 -6.61
C LEU A 162 -7.93 3.62 -8.05
N ASP A 163 -8.41 4.74 -8.58
CA ASP A 163 -7.98 5.28 -9.86
C ASP A 163 -6.78 6.21 -9.66
N PHE A 164 -5.72 6.02 -10.44
CA PHE A 164 -4.51 6.84 -10.37
C PHE A 164 -3.81 6.95 -11.73
N ILE A 165 -2.91 7.92 -11.85
CA ILE A 165 -2.06 8.12 -13.02
C ILE A 165 -0.62 7.80 -12.61
N LEU A 166 0.06 6.93 -13.36
CA LEU A 166 1.49 6.66 -13.23
C LEU A 166 2.21 7.22 -14.46
N ASN A 167 3.10 8.20 -14.28
CA ASN A 167 3.87 8.84 -15.36
C ASN A 167 3.00 9.28 -16.56
N GLY A 168 1.80 9.80 -16.30
CA GLY A 168 0.85 10.21 -17.35
C GLY A 168 -0.13 9.13 -17.80
N PHE A 169 -0.02 7.90 -17.31
CA PHE A 169 -0.88 6.78 -17.71
C PHE A 169 -1.91 6.40 -16.65
N ALA A 170 -3.18 6.38 -17.03
CA ALA A 170 -4.27 6.01 -16.16
C ALA A 170 -4.24 4.50 -15.84
N LEU A 171 -4.28 4.18 -14.56
CA LEU A 171 -4.29 2.83 -14.00
C LEU A 171 -5.35 2.74 -12.90
N LYS A 172 -5.74 1.51 -12.58
CA LYS A 172 -6.66 1.21 -11.48
C LYS A 172 -6.07 0.15 -10.59
N VAL A 173 -6.20 0.32 -9.28
CA VAL A 173 -6.06 -0.77 -8.31
C VAL A 173 -7.45 -1.30 -8.03
N VAL A 174 -7.64 -2.61 -8.20
CA VAL A 174 -8.87 -3.31 -7.82
C VAL A 174 -8.53 -4.45 -6.87
N PRO A 175 -9.47 -4.92 -6.03
CA PRO A 175 -9.23 -6.08 -5.17
C PRO A 175 -8.80 -7.32 -5.95
N ASP A 176 -7.81 -8.05 -5.45
CA ASP A 176 -7.43 -9.36 -6.00
C ASP A 176 -8.23 -10.46 -5.28
N GLU A 177 -9.47 -10.68 -5.69
CA GLU A 177 -10.42 -11.65 -5.07
C GLU A 177 -9.87 -13.08 -4.91
N LYS A 178 -8.79 -13.44 -5.62
CA LYS A 178 -8.14 -14.76 -5.48
C LYS A 178 -7.15 -14.83 -4.32
N LYS A 179 -6.76 -13.68 -3.78
CA LYS A 179 -5.79 -13.51 -2.68
C LYS A 179 -6.38 -12.80 -1.47
N CYS A 180 -7.65 -12.38 -1.58
CA CYS A 180 -8.57 -12.24 -0.46
C CYS A 180 -9.12 -13.64 -0.13
#